data_AF-A0A2V1K451-F1
#
_entry.id   AF-A0A2V1K451-F1
#
_cell.length_a   1.000
_cell.length_b   1.000
_cell.length_c   1.000
_cell.angle_alpha   90.00
_cell.angle_beta   90.00
_cell.angle_gamma   90.00
#
_symmetry.space_group_name_H-M   'P 1'
#
loop_
_entity.id
_entity.type
_entity.pdbx_description
1 polymer ?
#
loop_
_entity_poly.entity_id
_entity_poly.type
_entity_poly.pdbx_seq_one_letter_code
_entity_poly.pdbx_strand_id
1 'polypeptide(L)'
;MNALLDDSSFGVNPHLTNKFAQILGEAHFWLMCLDKGLRLTRIAEVKNKKTPDFSAPVGSQSIYFEVKTLSVVGGDAGIADALHSSLDAHIDLEAQQRAGARVAIAMSEAQPYGDKVKHDQTLLSVINTLVEKARGNIKADQFAMPNTFLVINLSIIPPFITEPKALRPAYPDDYMFPKAVTGDLWTLAFGRTGMPILGIPEFEGKPCVEGLFDKVGILADQEFSAVAGLIFMIHPWQRPSELWGLFRGADRTQWEDGNPDLLQQLQALTGKLWNDCGDTNGWQLQ
;
A
#
# COMPACT_ATOMS: atom_id res chain seq x y z
N MET A 1 -2.31 8.86 -23.51
CA MET A 1 -1.09 8.18 -23.03
C MET A 1 0.21 8.74 -23.62
N ASN A 2 0.22 9.59 -24.67
CA ASN A 2 1.47 10.03 -25.32
C ASN A 2 2.23 11.19 -24.64
N ALA A 3 1.58 12.15 -23.99
CA ALA A 3 2.27 13.37 -23.55
C ALA A 3 3.31 13.22 -22.40
N LEU A 4 3.39 12.06 -21.75
CA LEU A 4 4.26 11.85 -20.57
C LEU A 4 5.68 11.40 -20.93
N LEU A 5 5.82 10.59 -21.97
CA LEU A 5 7.11 10.08 -22.45
C LEU A 5 7.73 10.98 -23.53
N ASP A 6 6.93 11.91 -24.08
CA ASP A 6 7.37 12.88 -25.09
C ASP A 6 8.16 14.06 -24.47
N ASP A 7 8.14 14.20 -23.13
CA ASP A 7 8.92 15.23 -22.42
C ASP A 7 10.34 14.70 -22.14
N SER A 8 11.34 15.27 -22.81
CA SER A 8 12.75 14.90 -22.65
C SER A 8 13.30 15.15 -21.24
N SER A 9 12.59 15.91 -20.40
CA SER A 9 12.94 16.18 -19.00
C SER A 9 12.21 15.28 -18.00
N PHE A 10 11.42 14.30 -18.47
CA PHE A 10 10.64 13.38 -17.63
C PHE A 10 11.44 12.81 -16.45
N GLY A 11 12.65 12.28 -16.72
CA GLY A 11 13.49 11.61 -15.71
C GLY A 11 14.07 12.51 -14.63
N VAL A 12 13.95 13.83 -14.76
CA VAL A 12 14.37 14.81 -13.74
C VAL A 12 13.21 15.65 -13.23
N ASN A 13 11.99 15.39 -13.71
CA ASN A 13 10.78 16.08 -13.28
C ASN A 13 10.04 15.22 -12.24
N PRO A 14 10.06 15.62 -10.95
CA PRO A 14 9.49 14.81 -9.88
C PRO A 14 7.98 14.61 -10.03
N HIS A 15 7.27 15.63 -10.53
CA HIS A 15 5.83 15.58 -10.77
C HIS A 15 5.47 14.55 -11.84
N LEU A 16 6.19 14.56 -12.96
CA LEU A 16 5.97 13.59 -14.03
C LEU A 16 6.34 12.17 -13.60
N THR A 17 7.43 12.03 -12.83
CA THR A 17 7.84 10.74 -12.23
C THR A 17 6.75 10.17 -11.33
N ASN A 18 6.18 11.00 -10.45
CA ASN A 18 5.08 10.60 -9.57
C ASN A 18 3.84 10.16 -10.38
N LYS A 19 3.49 10.93 -11.41
CA LYS A 19 2.36 10.62 -12.31
C LYS A 19 2.58 9.31 -13.08
N PHE A 20 3.80 9.06 -13.55
CA PHE A 20 4.16 7.80 -14.18
C PHE A 20 3.99 6.63 -13.21
N ALA A 21 4.40 6.78 -11.95
CA ALA A 21 4.23 5.73 -10.95
C ALA A 21 2.76 5.43 -10.61
N GLN A 22 1.86 6.43 -10.69
CA GLN A 22 0.41 6.19 -10.60
C GLN A 22 -0.08 5.33 -11.77
N ILE A 23 0.25 5.71 -13.01
CA ILE A 23 -0.16 5.00 -14.22
C ILE A 23 0.40 3.57 -14.23
N LEU A 24 1.65 3.38 -13.82
CA LEU A 24 2.27 2.06 -13.72
C LEU A 24 1.58 1.21 -12.65
N GLY A 25 1.18 1.81 -11.52
CA GLY A 25 0.41 1.13 -10.48
C GLY A 25 -0.94 0.64 -10.98
N GLU A 26 -1.69 1.49 -11.68
CA GLU A 26 -2.97 1.11 -12.32
C GLU A 26 -2.78 -0.02 -13.33
N ALA A 27 -1.78 0.07 -14.20
CA ALA A 27 -1.50 -0.95 -15.20
C ALA A 27 -1.07 -2.29 -14.58
N HIS A 28 -0.25 -2.24 -13.52
CA HIS A 28 0.17 -3.43 -12.80
C HIS A 28 -1.00 -4.08 -12.06
N PHE A 29 -1.87 -3.31 -11.41
CA PHE A 29 -3.09 -3.84 -10.81
C PHE A 29 -3.98 -4.55 -11.83
N TRP A 30 -4.15 -3.94 -13.01
CA TRP A 30 -4.90 -4.52 -14.11
C TRP A 30 -4.33 -5.88 -14.55
N LEU A 31 -3.01 -5.97 -14.70
CA LEU A 31 -2.33 -7.23 -15.03
C LEU A 31 -2.52 -8.30 -13.95
N MET A 32 -2.35 -7.94 -12.68
CA MET A 32 -2.54 -8.87 -11.56
C MET A 32 -3.98 -9.41 -11.50
N CYS A 33 -4.97 -8.57 -11.80
CA CYS A 33 -6.37 -9.01 -11.89
C CYS A 33 -6.58 -9.97 -13.07
N LEU A 34 -6.02 -9.65 -14.24
CA LEU A 34 -6.12 -10.50 -15.43
C LEU A 34 -5.52 -11.89 -15.19
N ASP A 35 -4.34 -11.96 -14.55
CA ASP A 35 -3.67 -13.22 -14.20
C ASP A 35 -4.51 -14.06 -13.22
N LYS A 36 -5.35 -13.40 -12.43
CA LYS A 36 -6.30 -14.03 -11.49
C LYS A 36 -7.69 -14.26 -12.12
N GLY A 37 -7.80 -14.09 -13.44
CA GLY A 37 -9.02 -14.35 -14.20
C GLY A 37 -10.07 -13.23 -14.17
N LEU A 38 -9.78 -12.10 -13.52
CA LEU A 38 -10.68 -10.95 -13.44
C LEU A 38 -10.35 -9.91 -14.51
N ARG A 39 -11.22 -9.80 -15.52
CA ARG A 39 -11.05 -8.81 -16.60
C ARG A 39 -11.63 -7.47 -16.19
N LEU A 40 -10.74 -6.50 -15.91
CA LEU A 40 -11.13 -5.14 -15.59
C LEU A 40 -11.36 -4.30 -16.85
N THR A 41 -12.37 -3.43 -16.79
CA THR A 41 -12.64 -2.36 -17.75
C THR A 41 -12.26 -1.03 -17.12
N ARG A 42 -11.40 -0.23 -17.78
CA ARG A 42 -11.10 1.14 -17.34
C ARG A 42 -12.33 2.02 -17.52
N ILE A 43 -12.73 2.73 -16.48
CA ILE A 43 -13.83 3.69 -16.57
C ILE A 43 -13.31 4.96 -17.24
N ALA A 44 -14.03 5.45 -18.25
CA ALA A 44 -13.65 6.66 -18.94
C ALA A 44 -13.77 7.87 -18.01
N GLU A 45 -12.72 8.68 -17.94
CA GLU A 45 -12.74 9.93 -17.20
C GLU A 45 -13.73 10.90 -17.85
N VAL A 46 -14.71 11.37 -17.09
CA VAL A 46 -15.67 12.38 -17.52
C VAL A 46 -15.40 13.67 -16.79
N LYS A 47 -15.31 14.79 -17.53
CA LYS A 47 -15.07 16.11 -16.94
C LYS A 47 -16.07 16.39 -15.80
N ASN A 48 -15.55 16.81 -14.65
CA ASN A 48 -16.32 17.11 -13.43
C ASN A 48 -17.04 15.92 -12.76
N LYS A 49 -16.74 14.68 -13.16
CA LYS A 49 -17.24 13.48 -12.46
C LYS A 49 -16.06 12.65 -12.01
N LYS A 50 -15.91 12.49 -10.70
CA LYS A 50 -14.94 11.54 -10.17
C LYS A 50 -15.59 10.16 -10.18
N THR A 51 -14.90 9.19 -10.73
CA THR A 51 -15.31 7.79 -10.81
C THR A 51 -14.16 6.92 -10.35
N PRO A 52 -14.43 5.68 -9.90
CA PRO A 52 -13.38 4.69 -9.71
C PRO A 52 -12.63 4.46 -11.03
N ASP A 53 -11.39 3.99 -10.93
CA ASP A 53 -10.51 3.75 -12.09
C ASP A 53 -10.98 2.55 -12.93
N PHE A 54 -11.44 1.49 -12.28
CA PHE A 54 -11.82 0.23 -12.93
C PHE A 54 -13.16 -0.32 -12.47
N SER A 55 -13.79 -1.11 -13.34
CA SER A 55 -14.94 -1.96 -13.02
C SER A 55 -14.79 -3.37 -13.60
N ALA A 56 -15.48 -4.32 -12.98
CA ALA A 56 -15.72 -5.64 -13.56
C ALA A 56 -17.14 -6.13 -13.23
N PRO A 57 -17.81 -6.81 -14.17
CA PRO A 57 -19.10 -7.44 -13.90
C PRO A 57 -18.89 -8.64 -12.97
N VAL A 58 -19.72 -8.76 -11.94
CA VAL A 58 -19.72 -9.89 -10.99
C VAL A 58 -21.18 -10.26 -10.67
N GLY A 59 -21.61 -11.40 -11.20
CA GLY A 59 -23.01 -11.81 -11.13
C GLY A 59 -23.93 -10.79 -11.80
N SER A 60 -24.93 -10.30 -11.07
CA SER A 60 -25.86 -9.25 -11.51
C SER A 60 -25.40 -7.83 -11.18
N GLN A 61 -24.27 -7.68 -10.49
CA GLN A 61 -23.73 -6.40 -10.05
C GLN A 61 -22.36 -6.13 -10.70
N SER A 62 -21.73 -5.03 -10.30
CA SER A 62 -20.36 -4.69 -10.64
C SER A 62 -19.54 -4.55 -9.37
N ILE A 63 -18.27 -4.93 -9.46
CA ILE A 63 -17.22 -4.53 -8.51
C ILE A 63 -16.46 -3.36 -9.11
N TYR A 64 -16.03 -2.42 -8.27
CA TYR A 64 -15.27 -1.24 -8.67
C TYR A 64 -13.97 -1.12 -7.88
N PHE A 65 -12.94 -0.55 -8.51
CA PHE A 65 -11.63 -0.37 -7.90
C PHE A 65 -11.12 1.05 -8.14
N GLU A 66 -10.74 1.72 -7.07
CA GLU A 66 -9.98 2.97 -7.09
C GLU A 66 -8.54 2.64 -6.70
N VAL A 67 -7.58 2.88 -7.60
CA VAL A 67 -6.17 2.54 -7.41
C VAL A 67 -5.38 3.78 -7.00
N LYS A 68 -4.57 3.62 -5.95
CA LYS A 68 -3.69 4.66 -5.43
C LYS A 68 -2.31 4.10 -5.17
N THR A 69 -1.31 4.60 -5.90
CA THR A 69 0.09 4.37 -5.56
C THR A 69 0.49 5.37 -4.48
N LEU A 70 0.82 4.89 -3.28
CA LEU A 70 1.28 5.79 -2.23
C LEU A 70 2.70 6.24 -2.56
N SER A 71 2.87 7.53 -2.85
CA SER A 71 4.18 8.13 -3.12
C SER A 71 5.03 8.24 -1.85
N VAL A 72 6.32 8.56 -1.99
CA VAL A 72 7.23 8.84 -0.87
C VAL A 72 6.73 9.97 0.04
N VAL A 73 7.18 10.02 1.29
CA VAL A 73 6.94 11.16 2.18
C VAL A 73 7.50 12.43 1.55
N GLY A 74 6.74 13.53 1.60
CA GLY A 74 7.05 14.77 0.87
C GLY A 74 6.59 14.79 -0.60
N GLY A 75 6.15 13.66 -1.16
CA GLY A 75 5.62 13.58 -2.52
C GLY A 75 6.68 13.99 -3.56
N ASP A 76 6.33 14.93 -4.44
CA ASP A 76 7.22 15.42 -5.50
C ASP A 76 8.55 15.97 -4.93
N ALA A 77 8.55 16.58 -3.73
CA ALA A 77 9.80 17.04 -3.10
C ALA A 77 10.71 15.87 -2.70
N GLY A 78 10.16 14.81 -2.10
CA GLY A 78 10.94 13.62 -1.75
C GLY A 78 11.45 12.86 -2.98
N ILE A 79 10.69 12.88 -4.08
CA ILE A 79 11.16 12.36 -5.38
C ILE A 79 12.31 13.23 -5.91
N ALA A 80 12.21 14.56 -5.79
CA ALA A 80 13.28 15.47 -6.21
C ALA A 80 14.58 15.18 -5.46
N ASP A 81 14.50 15.00 -4.14
CA ASP A 81 15.66 14.69 -3.31
C ASP A 81 16.31 13.35 -3.71
N ALA A 82 15.50 12.32 -3.98
CA ALA A 82 15.99 11.04 -4.47
C ALA A 82 16.64 11.14 -5.87
N LEU A 83 16.06 11.93 -6.77
CA LEU A 83 16.62 12.18 -8.09
C LEU A 83 17.95 12.93 -8.00
N HIS A 84 18.05 13.96 -7.16
CA HIS A 84 19.30 14.68 -6.92
C HIS A 84 20.38 13.76 -6.37
N SER A 85 20.07 12.96 -5.34
CA SER A 85 21.02 11.99 -4.77
C SER A 85 21.51 10.98 -5.82
N SER A 86 20.62 10.50 -6.70
CA SER A 86 21.01 9.60 -7.79
C SER A 86 21.90 10.27 -8.84
N LEU A 87 21.67 11.55 -9.15
CA LEU A 87 22.51 12.32 -10.07
C LEU A 87 23.89 12.56 -9.49
N ASP A 88 23.99 12.94 -8.22
CA ASP A 88 25.26 13.14 -7.53
C ASP A 88 26.10 11.85 -7.50
N ALA A 89 25.45 10.71 -7.20
CA ALA A 89 26.11 9.39 -7.26
C ALA A 89 26.62 9.06 -8.67
N HIS A 90 25.88 9.45 -9.72
CA HIS A 90 26.31 9.25 -11.09
C HIS A 90 27.51 10.14 -11.47
N ILE A 91 27.49 11.41 -11.05
CA ILE A 91 28.60 12.36 -11.25
C ILE A 91 29.87 11.85 -10.57
N ASP A 92 29.76 11.30 -9.35
CA ASP A 92 30.89 10.72 -8.63
C ASP A 92 31.47 9.49 -9.34
N LEU A 93 30.61 8.59 -9.85
CA LEU A 93 31.06 7.46 -10.69
C LEU A 93 31.83 7.93 -11.92
N GLU A 94 31.33 8.93 -12.65
CA GLU A 94 32.03 9.48 -13.81
C GLU A 94 33.38 10.09 -13.42
N ALA A 95 33.44 10.82 -12.31
CA ALA A 95 34.68 11.43 -11.82
C ALA A 95 35.74 10.37 -11.47
N GLN A 96 35.34 9.28 -10.77
CA GLN A 96 36.21 8.17 -10.44
C GLN A 96 36.75 7.46 -11.70
N GLN A 97 35.89 7.25 -12.71
CA GLN A 97 36.29 6.66 -13.99
C GLN A 97 37.29 7.56 -14.73
N ARG A 98 37.03 8.87 -14.82
CA ARG A 98 37.94 9.84 -15.45
C ARG A 98 39.29 9.94 -14.73
N ALA A 99 39.31 9.74 -13.42
CA ALA A 99 40.53 9.68 -12.62
C ALA A 99 41.33 8.37 -12.78
N GLY A 100 40.85 7.42 -13.59
CA GLY A 100 41.54 6.15 -13.86
C GLY A 100 41.32 5.08 -12.80
N ALA A 101 40.29 5.20 -11.96
CA ALA A 101 39.95 4.18 -10.98
C ALA A 101 39.62 2.84 -11.69
N ARG A 102 40.26 1.75 -11.25
CA ARG A 102 40.01 0.40 -11.79
C ARG A 102 38.62 -0.13 -11.42
N VAL A 103 38.05 0.37 -10.33
CA VAL A 103 36.69 0.09 -9.85
C VAL A 103 36.13 1.41 -9.35
N ALA A 104 34.94 1.80 -9.83
CA ALA A 104 34.21 2.96 -9.36
C ALA A 104 32.98 2.49 -8.57
N ILE A 105 32.76 3.07 -7.40
CA ILE A 105 31.63 2.73 -6.52
C ILE A 105 30.99 4.04 -6.09
N ALA A 106 29.67 4.13 -6.23
CA ALA A 106 28.87 5.16 -5.59
C ALA A 106 27.73 4.49 -4.84
N MET A 107 27.30 5.15 -3.78
CA MET A 107 26.16 4.74 -2.97
C MET A 107 25.09 5.81 -3.09
N SER A 108 23.87 5.38 -3.35
CA SER A 108 22.68 6.21 -3.18
C SER A 108 21.78 5.55 -2.14
N GLU A 109 21.07 6.37 -1.38
CA GLU A 109 20.15 5.90 -0.35
C GLU A 109 18.72 6.29 -0.76
N ALA A 110 17.82 5.31 -0.75
CA ALA A 110 16.39 5.57 -0.93
C ALA A 110 15.69 5.55 0.43
N GLN A 111 15.07 6.67 0.81
CA GLN A 111 14.31 6.80 2.06
C GLN A 111 12.84 7.13 1.78
N PRO A 112 11.98 6.13 1.48
CA PRO A 112 10.58 6.38 1.11
C PRO A 112 9.75 7.05 2.22
N TYR A 113 10.15 6.84 3.47
CA TYR A 113 9.56 7.42 4.67
C TYR A 113 10.16 8.79 5.04
N GLY A 114 11.20 9.23 4.32
CA GLY A 114 11.92 10.48 4.53
C GLY A 114 12.58 10.59 5.92
N ASP A 115 13.05 11.81 6.20
CA ASP A 115 13.79 12.15 7.40
C ASP A 115 13.01 12.03 8.71
N LYS A 116 11.67 12.01 8.67
CA LYS A 116 10.84 11.92 9.87
C LYS A 116 11.02 10.61 10.63
N VAL A 117 11.52 9.58 9.95
CA VAL A 117 11.67 8.24 10.51
C VAL A 117 13.15 7.92 10.84
N LYS A 118 14.02 8.95 10.88
CA LYS A 118 15.49 8.86 10.87
C LYS A 118 16.18 8.14 12.03
N HIS A 119 15.49 7.70 13.09
CA HIS A 119 16.18 7.00 14.16
C HIS A 119 15.82 5.53 14.36
N ASP A 120 14.58 5.09 14.18
CA ASP A 120 14.23 3.71 14.55
C ASP A 120 13.27 2.97 13.60
N GLN A 121 12.78 3.56 12.50
CA GLN A 121 11.73 2.93 11.64
C GLN A 121 10.63 2.22 12.44
N THR A 122 10.23 2.84 13.55
CA THR A 122 9.27 2.27 14.48
C THR A 122 7.98 1.89 13.74
N LEU A 123 7.41 0.76 14.11
CA LEU A 123 6.17 0.25 13.55
C LEU A 123 5.05 1.30 13.63
N LEU A 124 4.96 2.02 14.74
CA LEU A 124 4.03 3.13 14.94
C LEU A 124 4.19 4.24 13.89
N SER A 125 5.44 4.62 13.57
CA SER A 125 5.70 5.67 12.57
C SER A 125 5.32 5.23 11.17
N VAL A 126 5.58 3.97 10.82
CA VAL A 126 5.17 3.36 9.56
C VAL A 126 3.65 3.35 9.43
N ILE A 127 2.94 2.81 10.43
CA ILE A 127 1.48 2.76 10.48
C ILE A 127 0.87 4.16 10.31
N ASN A 128 1.35 5.14 11.10
CA ASN A 128 0.84 6.50 11.04
C ASN A 128 1.02 7.12 9.65
N THR A 129 2.20 6.95 9.05
CA THR A 129 2.50 7.48 7.72
C THR A 129 1.61 6.85 6.64
N LEU A 130 1.45 5.53 6.67
CA LEU A 130 0.63 4.82 5.70
C LEU A 130 -0.85 5.19 5.84
N VAL A 131 -1.36 5.30 7.07
CA VAL A 131 -2.75 5.76 7.34
C VAL A 131 -2.96 7.18 6.84
N GLU A 132 -2.08 8.12 7.17
CA GLU A 132 -2.19 9.51 6.72
C GLU A 132 -2.18 9.63 5.20
N LYS A 133 -1.26 8.92 4.54
CA LYS A 133 -1.18 8.90 3.07
C LYS A 133 -2.40 8.26 2.44
N ALA A 134 -2.87 7.13 2.96
CA ALA A 134 -4.06 6.48 2.42
C ALA A 134 -5.30 7.36 2.59
N ARG A 135 -5.54 7.92 3.80
CA ARG A 135 -6.65 8.85 4.06
C ARG A 135 -6.61 10.07 3.12
N GLY A 136 -5.45 10.68 2.94
CA GLY A 136 -5.28 11.85 2.04
C GLY A 136 -5.56 11.56 0.56
N ASN A 137 -5.60 10.28 0.16
CA ASN A 137 -5.88 9.86 -1.21
C ASN A 137 -7.36 9.47 -1.45
N ILE A 138 -8.18 9.36 -0.40
CA ILE A 138 -9.60 9.00 -0.51
C ILE A 138 -10.42 10.26 -0.78
N LYS A 139 -11.15 10.28 -1.90
CA LYS A 139 -12.14 11.32 -2.21
C LYS A 139 -13.52 10.68 -2.30
N ALA A 140 -14.45 11.12 -1.45
CA ALA A 140 -15.78 10.50 -1.31
C ALA A 140 -16.50 10.21 -2.64
N ASP A 141 -16.44 11.14 -3.59
CA ASP A 141 -17.07 11.00 -4.91
C ASP A 141 -16.61 9.75 -5.70
N GLN A 142 -15.36 9.31 -5.51
CA GLN A 142 -14.79 8.13 -6.18
C GLN A 142 -15.37 6.81 -5.64
N PHE A 143 -15.98 6.86 -4.45
CA PHE A 143 -16.57 5.72 -3.76
C PHE A 143 -18.11 5.78 -3.75
N ALA A 144 -18.71 6.64 -4.57
CA ALA A 144 -20.17 6.77 -4.67
C ALA A 144 -20.85 5.53 -5.26
N MET A 145 -20.11 4.67 -5.97
CA MET A 145 -20.63 3.40 -6.48
C MET A 145 -20.54 2.32 -5.39
N PRO A 146 -21.55 1.45 -5.24
CA PRO A 146 -21.48 0.35 -4.28
C PRO A 146 -20.36 -0.63 -4.66
N ASN A 147 -19.83 -1.38 -3.69
CA ASN A 147 -18.75 -2.34 -3.89
C ASN A 147 -17.48 -1.72 -4.51
N THR A 148 -17.16 -0.48 -4.12
CA THR A 148 -15.90 0.18 -4.52
C THR A 148 -14.81 -0.09 -3.49
N PHE A 149 -13.77 -0.79 -3.93
CA PHE A 149 -12.60 -1.14 -3.13
C PHE A 149 -11.47 -0.14 -3.37
N LEU A 150 -10.80 0.27 -2.30
CA LEU A 150 -9.57 1.05 -2.41
C LEU A 150 -8.39 0.09 -2.59
N VAL A 151 -7.69 0.22 -3.71
CA VAL A 151 -6.47 -0.52 -4.01
C VAL A 151 -5.28 0.36 -3.68
N ILE A 152 -4.45 -0.07 -2.74
CA ILE A 152 -3.27 0.65 -2.27
C ILE A 152 -2.03 -0.06 -2.81
N ASN A 153 -1.35 0.59 -3.76
CA ASN A 153 -0.08 0.11 -4.28
C ASN A 153 1.08 0.59 -3.40
N LEU A 154 1.77 -0.34 -2.75
CA LEU A 154 2.88 -0.11 -1.83
C LEU A 154 4.26 -0.35 -2.47
N SER A 155 4.36 -0.25 -3.81
CA SER A 155 5.62 -0.42 -4.54
C SER A 155 6.68 0.65 -4.24
N ILE A 156 6.27 1.83 -3.79
CA ILE A 156 7.17 2.96 -3.50
C ILE A 156 7.44 3.08 -2.00
N ILE A 157 6.38 3.02 -1.19
CA ILE A 157 6.45 3.09 0.27
C ILE A 157 5.99 1.74 0.84
N PRO A 158 6.92 0.83 1.17
CA PRO A 158 6.58 -0.53 1.56
C PRO A 158 6.00 -0.58 2.99
N PRO A 159 5.17 -1.58 3.32
CA PRO A 159 4.78 -1.84 4.72
C PRO A 159 6.00 -2.16 5.59
N PHE A 160 5.79 -2.20 6.91
CA PHE A 160 6.83 -2.60 7.88
C PHE A 160 7.30 -4.03 7.61
N ILE A 161 6.38 -4.91 7.22
CA ILE A 161 6.68 -6.30 6.82
C ILE A 161 5.92 -6.69 5.55
N THR A 162 6.53 -7.56 4.75
CA THR A 162 5.95 -8.09 3.49
C THR A 162 5.52 -9.55 3.61
N GLU A 163 5.19 -9.98 4.82
CA GLU A 163 4.61 -11.29 5.11
C GLU A 163 3.11 -11.21 5.44
N PRO A 164 2.31 -12.24 5.12
CA PRO A 164 0.84 -12.21 5.28
C PRO A 164 0.36 -11.87 6.70
N LYS A 165 1.19 -12.14 7.71
CA LYS A 165 0.93 -11.79 9.11
C LYS A 165 0.68 -10.30 9.37
N ALA A 166 1.11 -9.41 8.46
CA ALA A 166 0.78 -7.98 8.45
C ALA A 166 -0.74 -7.71 8.44
N LEU A 167 -1.53 -8.65 7.90
CA LEU A 167 -2.98 -8.59 7.83
C LEU A 167 -3.67 -9.01 9.13
N ARG A 168 -2.92 -9.36 10.18
CA ARG A 168 -3.48 -9.74 11.49
C ARG A 168 -3.41 -8.57 12.48
N PRO A 169 -4.32 -8.48 13.47
CA PRO A 169 -4.22 -7.44 14.50
C PRO A 169 -2.91 -7.52 15.27
N ALA A 170 -2.45 -8.74 15.56
CA ALA A 170 -1.14 -9.03 16.07
C ALA A 170 -0.68 -10.42 15.60
N TYR A 171 0.62 -10.62 15.51
CA TYR A 171 1.24 -11.89 15.14
C TYR A 171 2.42 -12.22 16.07
N PRO A 172 2.72 -13.52 16.28
CA PRO A 172 3.93 -13.91 16.99
C PRO A 172 5.16 -13.60 16.15
N ASP A 173 6.18 -13.02 16.79
CA ASP A 173 7.53 -12.90 16.26
C ASP A 173 8.47 -13.65 17.21
N ASP A 174 9.09 -14.71 16.69
CA ASP A 174 9.99 -15.61 17.39
C ASP A 174 11.47 -15.40 17.02
N TYR A 175 11.81 -14.35 16.26
CA TYR A 175 13.14 -14.17 15.70
C TYR A 175 14.26 -14.03 16.75
N MET A 176 14.09 -13.16 17.74
CA MET A 176 15.05 -12.98 18.85
C MET A 176 14.43 -13.24 20.22
N PHE A 177 13.22 -12.71 20.45
CA PHE A 177 12.48 -12.86 21.69
C PHE A 177 11.01 -13.13 21.34
N PRO A 178 10.42 -14.26 21.78
CA PRO A 178 9.01 -14.56 21.53
C PRO A 178 8.11 -13.45 22.06
N LYS A 179 7.39 -12.78 21.15
CA LYS A 179 6.54 -11.63 21.47
C LYS A 179 5.41 -11.49 20.46
N ALA A 180 4.42 -10.68 20.80
CA ALA A 180 3.41 -10.23 19.85
C ALA A 180 3.85 -8.92 19.21
N VAL A 181 3.72 -8.82 17.89
CA VAL A 181 3.95 -7.60 17.10
C VAL A 181 2.64 -7.22 16.43
N THR A 182 2.33 -5.93 16.36
CA THR A 182 1.11 -5.43 15.72
C THR A 182 1.21 -5.57 14.19
N GLY A 183 0.14 -6.01 13.53
CA GLY A 183 0.08 -5.96 12.07
C GLY A 183 -0.21 -4.54 11.58
N ASP A 184 0.69 -4.01 10.77
CA ASP A 184 0.63 -2.64 10.27
C ASP A 184 -0.53 -2.43 9.29
N LEU A 185 -0.72 -3.34 8.34
CA LEU A 185 -1.82 -3.26 7.38
C LEU A 185 -3.18 -3.47 8.03
N TRP A 186 -3.29 -4.39 8.99
CA TRP A 186 -4.51 -4.55 9.77
C TRP A 186 -4.85 -3.28 10.55
N THR A 187 -3.86 -2.67 11.19
CA THR A 187 -4.03 -1.42 11.94
C THR A 187 -4.42 -0.27 11.02
N LEU A 188 -3.87 -0.21 9.81
CA LEU A 188 -4.27 0.77 8.80
C LEU A 188 -5.77 0.67 8.47
N ALA A 189 -6.31 -0.54 8.38
CA ALA A 189 -7.72 -0.77 8.09
C ALA A 189 -8.63 -0.59 9.31
N PHE A 190 -8.28 -1.16 10.46
CA PHE A 190 -9.20 -1.37 11.59
C PHE A 190 -8.71 -0.79 12.92
N GLY A 191 -7.53 -0.17 12.94
CA GLY A 191 -6.95 0.43 14.13
C GLY A 191 -7.89 1.44 14.79
N ARG A 192 -7.78 1.58 16.11
CA ARG A 192 -8.59 2.51 16.90
C ARG A 192 -7.71 3.39 17.76
N THR A 193 -8.15 4.63 17.98
CA THR A 193 -7.47 5.57 18.87
C THR A 193 -7.29 4.95 20.26
N GLY A 194 -6.09 5.07 20.81
CA GLY A 194 -5.70 4.51 22.10
C GLY A 194 -5.23 3.07 22.06
N MET A 195 -5.24 2.39 20.91
CA MET A 195 -4.69 1.04 20.78
C MET A 195 -3.16 1.05 20.96
N PRO A 196 -2.57 0.18 21.80
CA PRO A 196 -1.12 0.08 21.88
C PRO A 196 -0.54 -0.53 20.60
N ILE A 197 0.54 0.05 20.09
CA ILE A 197 1.33 -0.51 19.00
C ILE A 197 2.49 -1.31 19.60
N LEU A 198 2.50 -2.61 19.31
CA LEU A 198 3.50 -3.56 19.78
C LEU A 198 4.57 -3.71 18.71
N GLY A 199 5.72 -3.08 18.91
CA GLY A 199 6.88 -3.14 18.04
C GLY A 199 7.86 -4.24 18.40
N ILE A 200 9.03 -4.20 17.75
CA ILE A 200 10.12 -5.13 18.00
C ILE A 200 11.06 -4.50 19.05
N PRO A 201 11.23 -5.10 20.24
CA PRO A 201 12.16 -4.59 21.24
C PRO A 201 13.59 -4.79 20.75
N GLU A 202 14.42 -3.78 20.94
CA GLU A 202 15.84 -3.82 20.59
C GLU A 202 16.64 -4.85 21.40
N PHE A 203 16.22 -5.14 22.64
CA PHE A 203 16.90 -6.08 23.55
C PHE A 203 15.93 -6.71 24.57
N GLU A 204 16.37 -7.81 25.18
CA GLU A 204 15.59 -8.56 26.17
C GLU A 204 15.20 -7.68 27.36
N GLY A 205 13.92 -7.71 27.75
CA GLY A 205 13.40 -6.92 28.87
C GLY A 205 13.02 -5.47 28.52
N LYS A 206 13.31 -4.98 27.30
CA LYS A 206 12.75 -3.69 26.83
C LYS A 206 11.25 -3.85 26.56
N PRO A 207 10.39 -2.91 26.99
CA PRO A 207 8.97 -2.92 26.65
C PRO A 207 8.76 -2.95 25.13
N CYS A 208 7.79 -3.74 24.67
CA CYS A 208 7.43 -3.82 23.25
C CYS A 208 6.42 -2.74 22.81
N VAL A 209 5.85 -1.97 23.74
CA VAL A 209 4.89 -0.91 23.41
C VAL A 209 5.66 0.31 22.91
N GLU A 210 5.55 0.62 21.63
CA GLU A 210 6.17 1.82 21.03
C GLU A 210 5.36 3.09 21.33
N GLY A 211 4.04 2.95 21.48
CA GLY A 211 3.14 4.06 21.78
C GLY A 211 1.68 3.70 21.58
N LEU A 212 0.82 4.71 21.66
CA LEU A 212 -0.61 4.58 21.40
C LEU A 212 -0.92 5.09 20.00
N PHE A 213 -1.72 4.33 19.26
CA PHE A 213 -2.25 4.77 17.97
C PHE A 213 -3.23 5.93 18.18
N ASP A 214 -3.03 7.04 17.48
CA ASP A 214 -3.78 8.28 17.68
C ASP A 214 -4.85 8.50 16.59
N LYS A 215 -4.98 7.57 15.63
CA LYS A 215 -5.91 7.67 14.49
C LYS A 215 -6.96 6.56 14.51
N VAL A 216 -7.85 6.62 13.53
CA VAL A 216 -8.81 5.55 13.23
C VAL A 216 -8.45 4.95 11.87
N GLY A 217 -8.45 3.63 11.79
CA GLY A 217 -8.21 2.90 10.56
C GLY A 217 -9.33 3.16 9.54
N ILE A 218 -9.01 3.03 8.25
CA ILE A 218 -9.90 3.46 7.15
C ILE A 218 -11.27 2.77 7.22
N LEU A 219 -11.30 1.45 7.42
CA LEU A 219 -12.54 0.68 7.46
C LEU A 219 -13.25 0.76 8.82
N ALA A 220 -12.55 1.19 9.87
CA ALA A 220 -13.16 1.48 11.18
C ALA A 220 -13.77 2.90 11.26
N ASP A 221 -13.40 3.80 10.34
CA ASP A 221 -13.86 5.18 10.31
C ASP A 221 -15.18 5.33 9.55
N GLN A 222 -16.17 5.97 10.16
CA GLN A 222 -17.47 6.24 9.54
C GLN A 222 -17.36 7.23 8.37
N GLU A 223 -16.34 8.10 8.38
CA GLU A 223 -16.04 9.01 7.27
C GLU A 223 -15.81 8.25 5.96
N PHE A 224 -15.25 7.04 6.03
CA PHE A 224 -14.95 6.19 4.87
C PHE A 224 -15.84 4.95 4.79
N SER A 225 -17.06 5.04 5.32
CA SER A 225 -18.07 3.97 5.24
C SER A 225 -18.39 3.54 3.80
N ALA A 226 -18.22 4.41 2.81
CA ALA A 226 -18.39 4.11 1.39
C ALA A 226 -17.29 3.21 0.79
N VAL A 227 -16.12 3.12 1.43
CA VAL A 227 -15.05 2.20 1.00
C VAL A 227 -15.44 0.78 1.41
N ALA A 228 -15.68 -0.10 0.44
CA ALA A 228 -16.15 -1.48 0.70
C ALA A 228 -15.07 -2.37 1.32
N GLY A 229 -13.81 -2.08 1.05
CA GLY A 229 -12.67 -2.84 1.56
C GLY A 229 -11.36 -2.27 1.03
N LEU A 230 -10.25 -2.77 1.58
CA LEU A 230 -8.90 -2.43 1.14
C LEU A 230 -8.27 -3.63 0.44
N ILE A 231 -7.59 -3.36 -0.66
CA ILE A 231 -6.73 -4.33 -1.35
C ILE A 231 -5.33 -3.73 -1.45
N PHE A 232 -4.32 -4.44 -1.01
CA PHE A 232 -2.94 -3.99 -1.07
C PHE A 232 -2.19 -4.73 -2.17
N MET A 233 -1.45 -4.00 -2.99
CA MET A 233 -0.44 -4.60 -3.88
C MET A 233 0.88 -4.65 -3.13
N ILE A 234 1.28 -5.85 -2.75
CA ILE A 234 2.52 -6.10 -2.01
C ILE A 234 3.56 -6.68 -2.98
N HIS A 235 4.81 -6.28 -2.78
CA HIS A 235 5.95 -6.70 -3.60
C HIS A 235 6.99 -7.37 -2.68
N PRO A 236 6.74 -8.62 -2.23
CA PRO A 236 7.65 -9.26 -1.31
C PRO A 236 9.00 -9.52 -1.98
N TRP A 237 10.07 -9.49 -1.19
CA TRP A 237 11.41 -9.74 -1.71
C TRP A 237 11.51 -11.14 -2.34
N GLN A 238 12.05 -11.22 -3.56
CA GLN A 238 12.26 -12.46 -4.33
C GLN A 238 11.00 -13.30 -4.62
N ARG A 239 9.80 -12.75 -4.41
CA ARG A 239 8.53 -13.41 -4.75
C ARG A 239 7.73 -12.57 -5.76
N PRO A 240 6.83 -13.18 -6.52
CA PRO A 240 5.88 -12.43 -7.33
C PRO A 240 5.04 -11.48 -6.47
N SER A 241 4.59 -10.38 -7.07
CA SER A 241 3.66 -9.45 -6.44
C SER A 241 2.36 -10.15 -6.04
N GLU A 242 1.78 -9.75 -4.92
CA GLU A 242 0.58 -10.36 -4.34
C GLU A 242 -0.50 -9.30 -4.08
N LEU A 243 -1.77 -9.73 -4.12
CA LEU A 243 -2.92 -8.91 -3.73
C LEU A 243 -3.44 -9.39 -2.37
N TRP A 244 -3.43 -8.50 -1.39
CA TRP A 244 -3.87 -8.80 -0.03
C TRP A 244 -5.13 -8.03 0.33
N GLY A 245 -6.12 -8.65 0.98
CA GLY A 245 -7.42 -8.03 1.25
C GLY A 245 -7.70 -7.78 2.74
N LEU A 246 -8.34 -6.66 3.05
CA LEU A 246 -8.99 -6.43 4.34
C LEU A 246 -10.43 -5.97 4.13
N PHE A 247 -11.37 -6.67 4.74
CA PHE A 247 -12.82 -6.47 4.55
C PHE A 247 -13.52 -6.32 5.90
N ARG A 248 -14.61 -5.54 5.98
CA ARG A 248 -15.41 -5.51 7.21
C ARG A 248 -16.15 -6.84 7.34
N GLY A 249 -16.14 -7.44 8.52
CA GLY A 249 -16.88 -8.68 8.76
C GLY A 249 -18.37 -8.55 8.49
N ALA A 250 -18.97 -7.40 8.84
CA ALA A 250 -20.39 -7.12 8.57
C ALA A 250 -20.72 -7.05 7.08
N ASP A 251 -19.87 -6.39 6.28
CA ASP A 251 -20.06 -6.28 4.83
C ASP A 251 -19.92 -7.64 4.16
N ARG A 252 -18.98 -8.48 4.66
CA ARG A 252 -18.81 -9.85 4.18
C ARG A 252 -20.07 -10.69 4.40
N THR A 253 -20.71 -10.65 5.56
CA THR A 253 -21.98 -11.37 5.79
C THR A 253 -23.06 -10.90 4.81
N GLN A 254 -23.13 -9.60 4.52
CA GLN A 254 -24.06 -9.08 3.51
C GLN A 254 -23.75 -9.60 2.10
N TRP A 255 -22.47 -9.76 1.75
CA TRP A 255 -22.08 -10.37 0.47
C TRP A 255 -22.38 -11.86 0.43
N GLU A 256 -22.15 -12.60 1.51
CA GLU A 256 -22.50 -14.03 1.61
C GLU A 256 -23.99 -14.26 1.32
N ASP A 257 -24.86 -13.42 1.89
CA ASP A 257 -26.31 -13.57 1.75
C ASP A 257 -26.88 -12.92 0.47
N GLY A 258 -26.31 -11.79 0.04
CA GLY A 258 -26.90 -10.93 -0.99
C GLY A 258 -26.12 -10.85 -2.31
N ASN A 259 -24.84 -11.18 -2.32
CA ASN A 259 -24.00 -11.18 -3.53
C ASN A 259 -22.81 -12.17 -3.40
N PRO A 260 -23.08 -13.49 -3.38
CA PRO A 260 -22.05 -14.50 -3.15
C PRO A 260 -20.97 -14.51 -4.26
N ASP A 261 -21.32 -14.11 -5.48
CA ASP A 261 -20.40 -13.97 -6.60
C ASP A 261 -19.32 -12.91 -6.29
N LEU A 262 -19.69 -11.81 -5.62
CA LEU A 262 -18.74 -10.77 -5.19
C LEU A 262 -17.71 -11.33 -4.22
N LEU A 263 -18.16 -12.06 -3.20
CA LEU A 263 -17.25 -12.67 -2.24
C LEU A 263 -16.33 -13.69 -2.92
N GLN A 264 -16.89 -14.55 -3.78
CA GLN A 264 -16.10 -15.51 -4.54
C GLN A 264 -15.03 -14.83 -5.39
N GLN A 265 -15.37 -13.71 -6.04
CA GLN A 265 -14.44 -12.95 -6.86
C GLN A 265 -13.33 -12.30 -6.03
N LEU A 266 -13.65 -11.76 -4.84
CA LEU A 266 -12.67 -11.22 -3.90
C LEU A 266 -11.73 -12.30 -3.36
N GLN A 267 -12.26 -13.48 -3.07
CA GLN A 267 -11.47 -14.65 -2.66
C GLN A 267 -10.60 -15.19 -3.80
N ALA A 268 -11.07 -15.19 -5.04
CA ALA A 268 -10.24 -15.53 -6.19
C ALA A 268 -9.08 -14.52 -6.37
N LEU A 269 -9.36 -13.24 -6.13
CA LEU A 269 -8.37 -12.18 -6.26
C LEU A 269 -7.29 -12.26 -5.16
N THR A 270 -7.69 -12.45 -3.91
CA THR A 270 -6.77 -12.44 -2.75
C THR A 270 -6.27 -13.83 -2.36
N GLY A 271 -6.91 -14.90 -2.83
CA GLY A 271 -6.63 -16.26 -2.42
C GLY A 271 -6.83 -16.43 -0.91
N LYS A 272 -5.77 -16.83 -0.21
CA LYS A 272 -5.73 -16.94 1.25
C LYS A 272 -5.33 -15.65 1.95
N LEU A 273 -4.87 -14.66 1.19
CA LEU A 273 -4.21 -13.45 1.69
C LEU A 273 -5.25 -12.37 2.00
N TRP A 274 -6.16 -12.66 2.92
CA TRP A 274 -7.16 -11.70 3.35
C TRP A 274 -7.44 -11.83 4.84
N ASN A 275 -8.04 -10.80 5.43
CA ASN A 275 -8.55 -10.86 6.80
C ASN A 275 -9.69 -9.85 7.03
N ASP A 276 -10.22 -9.82 8.25
CA ASP A 276 -11.23 -8.87 8.68
C ASP A 276 -10.95 -8.30 10.09
N CYS A 277 -11.86 -7.43 10.55
CA CYS A 277 -11.77 -6.81 11.87
C CYS A 277 -11.86 -7.81 13.05
N GLY A 278 -12.32 -9.05 12.80
CA GLY A 278 -12.41 -10.12 13.80
C GLY A 278 -11.26 -11.13 13.74
N ASP A 279 -10.26 -10.94 12.88
CA ASP A 279 -9.17 -11.89 12.61
C ASP A 279 -9.67 -13.27 12.14
N THR A 280 -10.81 -13.35 11.44
CA THR A 280 -11.45 -14.66 11.15
C THR A 280 -10.62 -15.55 10.22
N ASN A 281 -9.71 -14.97 9.42
CA ASN A 281 -8.80 -15.70 8.54
C ASN A 281 -7.35 -15.70 9.05
N GLY A 282 -7.09 -15.16 10.25
CA GLY A 282 -5.74 -15.03 10.81
C GLY A 282 -4.95 -16.35 10.90
N TRP A 283 -5.65 -17.48 11.01
CA TRP A 283 -5.03 -18.80 11.07
C TRP A 283 -4.36 -19.23 9.75
N GLN A 284 -4.74 -18.63 8.61
CA GLN A 284 -4.07 -18.85 7.31
C GLN A 284 -2.89 -17.91 7.07
N LEU A 285 -2.69 -16.93 7.95
CA LEU A 285 -1.77 -15.80 7.78
C LEU A 285 -0.55 -15.93 8.70
N GLN A 286 0.01 -17.14 8.83
CA GLN A 286 1.24 -17.39 9.59
C GLN A 286 2.48 -17.04 8.76
#